data_AF-A0A4Z1DHD7-F1
#
_entry.id   AF-A0A4Z1DHD7-F1
#
_cell.length_a   1.000
_cell.length_b   1.000
_cell.length_c   1.000
_cell.angle_alpha   90.00
_cell.angle_beta   90.00
_cell.angle_gamma   90.00
#
_symmetry.space_group_name_H-M   'P 1'
#
loop_
_entity.id
_entity.type
_entity.pdbx_description
1 polymer ?
#
loop_
_entity_poly.entity_id
_entity_poly.type
_entity_poly.pdbx_seq_one_letter_code
_entity_poly.pdbx_strand_id
1 'polypeptide(L)'
;MKVRSVLTALALVVAPGVAVVGTASDAFAVTKISHATATQMFRDVGITWSSSGGCSNRQNSTCTSFDQLNLATAQGAQTLKRATGCALNITGGTEVGHASGTYSHYNGYKLDYGKNTCVTSYIKNTFSYIGLRGDGAPQYQSGSGNIYADEGNHWDVLYYNCGGC
;
A
#
# COMPACT_ATOMS: atom_id res chain seq x y z
N MET A 1 -29.28 74.63 -31.27
CA MET A 1 -27.85 74.76 -30.85
C MET A 1 -27.27 73.37 -30.66
N LYS A 2 -26.05 73.14 -31.20
CA LYS A 2 -25.05 72.10 -30.81
C LYS A 2 -25.31 70.60 -31.13
N VAL A 3 -24.97 70.20 -32.36
CA VAL A 3 -23.80 69.37 -32.76
C VAL A 3 -23.35 68.18 -31.85
N ARG A 4 -23.48 66.96 -32.45
CA ARG A 4 -22.61 65.74 -32.49
C ARG A 4 -22.36 64.88 -31.23
N SER A 5 -22.54 63.56 -31.38
CA SER A 5 -21.43 62.61 -31.66
C SER A 5 -21.90 61.17 -31.92
N VAL A 6 -21.17 60.47 -32.79
CA VAL A 6 -21.31 59.07 -33.26
C VAL A 6 -20.30 58.19 -32.52
N LEU A 7 -20.48 56.86 -32.60
CA LEU A 7 -19.63 55.71 -32.18
C LEU A 7 -20.19 55.02 -30.91
N THR A 8 -20.37 53.71 -30.81
CA THR A 8 -19.54 52.60 -31.35
C THR A 8 -20.35 51.30 -31.44
N ALA A 9 -20.07 50.48 -32.44
CA ALA A 9 -20.57 49.11 -32.62
C ALA A 9 -19.87 48.10 -31.71
N LEU A 10 -20.54 46.99 -31.34
CA LEU A 10 -20.13 45.62 -31.65
C LEU A 10 -21.16 44.63 -31.08
N ALA A 11 -21.80 43.87 -31.96
CA ALA A 11 -22.48 42.63 -31.61
C ALA A 11 -21.50 41.47 -31.83
N LEU A 12 -21.42 40.54 -30.88
CA LEU A 12 -20.97 39.18 -31.15
C LEU A 12 -21.69 38.19 -30.24
N VAL A 13 -22.42 37.29 -30.88
CA VAL A 13 -23.20 36.18 -30.33
C VAL A 13 -22.25 35.01 -30.09
N VAL A 14 -22.27 34.39 -28.91
CA VAL A 14 -21.79 33.00 -28.71
C VAL A 14 -22.74 32.26 -27.77
N ALA A 15 -23.26 31.15 -28.27
CA ALA A 15 -24.23 30.23 -27.67
C ALA A 15 -23.56 29.28 -26.64
N PRO A 16 -24.31 28.39 -25.96
CA PRO A 16 -24.05 27.96 -24.59
C PRO A 16 -22.88 26.98 -24.45
N GLY A 17 -22.19 27.10 -23.30
CA GLY A 17 -21.10 26.22 -22.90
C GLY A 17 -21.53 24.76 -22.78
N VAL A 18 -20.88 23.91 -23.56
CA VAL A 18 -20.88 22.46 -23.36
C VAL A 18 -20.10 22.18 -22.08
N ALA A 19 -20.81 21.88 -21.00
CA ALA A 19 -20.22 21.34 -19.79
C ALA A 19 -19.66 19.95 -20.11
N VAL A 20 -18.33 19.86 -20.24
CA VAL A 20 -17.63 18.58 -20.27
C VAL A 20 -17.76 18.00 -18.86
N VAL A 21 -18.76 17.15 -18.64
CA VAL A 21 -18.85 16.33 -17.43
C VAL A 21 -17.74 15.29 -17.53
N GLY A 22 -16.54 15.69 -17.10
CA GLY A 22 -15.47 14.75 -16.82
C GLY A 22 -15.98 13.81 -15.74
N THR A 23 -16.17 12.54 -16.07
CA THR A 23 -16.30 11.48 -15.08
C THR A 23 -14.96 11.44 -14.34
N ALA A 24 -14.89 12.13 -13.21
CA ALA A 24 -13.86 11.85 -12.23
C ALA A 24 -13.98 10.37 -11.90
N SER A 25 -13.07 9.57 -12.44
CA SER A 25 -12.87 8.19 -12.05
C SER A 25 -12.69 8.21 -10.53
N ASP A 26 -13.60 7.57 -9.79
CA ASP A 26 -13.51 7.41 -8.36
C ASP A 26 -12.11 6.88 -8.03
N ALA A 27 -11.25 7.75 -7.49
CA ALA A 27 -10.06 7.29 -6.81
C ALA A 27 -10.59 6.50 -5.61
N PHE A 28 -10.65 5.18 -5.72
CA PHE A 28 -11.04 4.31 -4.62
C PHE A 28 -10.17 4.66 -3.41
N ALA A 29 -10.76 5.39 -2.46
CA ALA A 29 -10.04 5.83 -1.28
C ALA A 29 -9.58 4.58 -0.53
N VAL A 30 -8.27 4.45 -0.37
CA VAL A 30 -7.70 3.30 0.34
C VAL A 30 -8.13 3.36 1.79
N THR A 31 -8.87 2.35 2.25
CA THR A 31 -9.35 2.30 3.63
C THR A 31 -8.17 2.09 4.57
N LYS A 32 -7.98 3.03 5.50
CA LYS A 32 -6.95 2.99 6.54
C LYS A 32 -7.50 2.38 7.82
N ILE A 33 -6.70 1.54 8.47
CA ILE A 33 -7.06 0.93 9.75
C ILE A 33 -6.12 1.36 10.87
N SER A 34 -6.61 1.25 12.11
CA SER A 34 -5.81 1.49 13.31
C SER A 34 -4.89 0.29 13.61
N HIS A 35 -3.87 0.51 14.44
CA HIS A 35 -3.05 -0.58 14.95
C HIS A 35 -3.87 -1.64 15.70
N ALA A 36 -4.85 -1.22 16.51
CA ALA A 36 -5.73 -2.14 17.24
C ALA A 36 -6.55 -3.03 16.28
N THR A 37 -7.08 -2.45 15.20
CA THR A 37 -7.81 -3.19 14.16
C THR A 37 -6.90 -4.19 13.45
N ALA A 38 -5.72 -3.75 13.02
CA ALA A 38 -4.76 -4.62 12.33
C ALA A 38 -4.31 -5.81 13.20
N THR A 39 -3.96 -5.55 14.45
CA THR A 39 -3.54 -6.60 15.40
C THR A 39 -4.65 -7.59 15.71
N GLN A 40 -5.92 -7.15 15.77
CA GLN A 40 -7.04 -8.07 15.89
C GLN A 40 -7.13 -8.99 14.67
N MET A 41 -7.10 -8.43 13.46
CA MET A 41 -7.12 -9.21 12.21
C MET A 41 -5.97 -10.22 12.13
N PHE A 42 -4.78 -9.85 12.57
CA PHE A 42 -3.61 -10.74 12.60
C PHE A 42 -3.78 -11.87 13.60
N ARG A 43 -4.30 -11.59 14.80
CA ARG A 43 -4.60 -12.61 15.82
C ARG A 43 -5.62 -13.63 15.33
N ASP A 44 -6.66 -13.18 14.60
CA ASP A 44 -7.73 -14.05 14.09
C ASP A 44 -7.24 -15.18 13.16
N VAL A 45 -6.02 -15.03 12.60
CA VAL A 45 -5.39 -16.04 11.75
C VAL A 45 -4.06 -16.57 12.31
N GLY A 46 -3.66 -16.15 13.51
CA GLY A 46 -2.40 -16.58 14.12
C GLY A 46 -1.15 -16.02 13.44
N ILE A 47 -1.20 -14.77 12.98
CA ILE A 47 -0.01 -13.98 12.63
C ILE A 47 0.50 -13.31 13.91
N THR A 48 1.81 -13.37 14.14
CA THR A 48 2.49 -12.70 15.26
C THR A 48 3.21 -11.45 14.76
N TRP A 49 3.68 -10.61 15.69
CA TRP A 49 4.56 -9.49 15.37
C TRP A 49 5.58 -9.27 16.49
N SER A 50 6.68 -8.61 16.17
CA SER A 50 7.76 -8.29 17.11
C SER A 50 8.29 -6.90 16.85
N SER A 51 8.42 -6.11 17.90
CA SER A 51 8.89 -4.73 17.88
C SER A 51 10.15 -4.63 18.72
N SER A 52 11.27 -4.21 18.11
CA SER A 52 12.56 -4.12 18.82
C SER A 52 12.54 -3.08 19.94
N GLY A 53 11.78 -2.00 19.76
CA GLY A 53 11.52 -0.97 20.77
C GLY A 53 10.37 -1.30 21.73
N GLY A 54 9.69 -2.44 21.59
CA GLY A 54 8.58 -2.83 22.47
C GLY A 54 7.36 -1.89 22.39
N CYS A 55 7.19 -1.21 21.26
CA CYS A 55 6.21 -0.14 21.06
C CYS A 55 5.50 -0.24 19.70
N SER A 56 4.43 0.53 19.51
CA SER A 56 3.63 0.60 18.28
C SER A 56 3.51 2.03 17.71
N ASN A 57 4.31 2.97 18.19
CA ASN A 57 4.29 4.36 17.72
C ASN A 57 4.90 4.46 16.32
N ARG A 58 4.07 4.82 15.34
CA ARG A 58 4.49 4.97 13.94
C ARG A 58 5.60 6.01 13.73
N GLN A 59 5.73 6.99 14.62
CA GLN A 59 6.75 8.03 14.49
C GLN A 59 8.10 7.64 15.09
N ASN A 60 8.27 6.39 15.53
CA ASN A 60 9.52 5.86 16.07
C ASN A 60 9.95 4.62 15.26
N SER A 61 11.13 4.70 14.65
CA SER A 61 11.68 3.67 13.76
C SER A 61 12.07 2.36 14.44
N THR A 62 12.07 2.30 15.76
CA THR A 62 12.29 1.06 16.52
C THR A 62 10.98 0.33 16.85
N CYS A 63 9.83 0.97 16.60
CA CYS A 63 8.53 0.34 16.83
C CYS A 63 8.10 -0.46 15.60
N THR A 64 7.29 -1.49 15.80
CA THR A 64 6.46 -2.05 14.73
C THR A 64 5.06 -1.46 14.86
N SER A 65 4.70 -0.54 13.97
CA SER A 65 3.38 0.09 13.97
C SER A 65 2.50 -0.43 12.86
N PHE A 66 1.19 -0.40 13.07
CA PHE A 66 0.20 -0.68 12.03
C PHE A 66 -0.82 0.45 11.90
N ASP A 67 -0.53 1.61 12.50
CA ASP A 67 -1.39 2.78 12.33
C ASP A 67 -1.33 3.23 10.87
N GLN A 68 -2.50 3.55 10.30
CA GLN A 68 -2.62 3.94 8.88
C GLN A 68 -2.18 2.83 7.89
N LEU A 69 -2.21 1.57 8.33
CA LEU A 69 -2.09 0.43 7.44
C LEU A 69 -3.30 0.38 6.49
N ASN A 70 -3.10 -0.04 5.24
CA ASN A 70 -4.24 -0.25 4.35
C ASN A 70 -4.98 -1.52 4.77
N LEU A 71 -6.31 -1.48 4.76
CA LEU A 71 -7.14 -2.66 5.03
C LEU A 71 -6.75 -3.82 4.11
N ALA A 72 -6.55 -3.54 2.82
CA ALA A 72 -6.13 -4.54 1.84
C ALA A 72 -4.76 -5.17 2.16
N THR A 73 -3.83 -4.42 2.76
CA THR A 73 -2.54 -4.95 3.22
C THR A 73 -2.73 -5.94 4.35
N ALA A 74 -3.57 -5.61 5.34
CA ALA A 74 -3.87 -6.51 6.45
C ALA A 74 -4.59 -7.78 5.99
N GLN A 75 -5.56 -7.65 5.08
CA GLN A 75 -6.23 -8.80 4.46
C GLN A 75 -5.26 -9.64 3.62
N GLY A 76 -4.36 -9.00 2.87
CA GLY A 76 -3.31 -9.68 2.12
C GLY A 76 -2.38 -10.51 3.00
N ALA A 77 -2.03 -10.00 4.19
CA ALA A 77 -1.29 -10.77 5.19
C ALA A 77 -2.08 -12.00 5.67
N GLN A 78 -3.38 -11.85 5.94
CA GLN A 78 -4.26 -12.97 6.31
C GLN A 78 -4.36 -14.01 5.19
N THR A 79 -4.48 -13.57 3.94
CA THR A 79 -4.48 -14.44 2.76
C THR A 79 -3.17 -15.23 2.66
N LEU A 80 -2.02 -14.57 2.79
CA LEU A 80 -0.72 -15.23 2.81
C LEU A 80 -0.63 -16.27 3.94
N LYS A 81 -1.09 -15.94 5.15
CA LYS A 81 -1.10 -16.87 6.29
C LYS A 81 -1.93 -18.11 5.99
N ARG A 82 -3.14 -17.93 5.45
CA ARG A 82 -4.04 -19.04 5.12
C ARG A 82 -3.51 -19.91 3.97
N ALA A 83 -2.93 -19.28 2.95
CA ALA A 83 -2.39 -19.99 1.79
C ALA A 83 -1.11 -20.78 2.12
N THR A 84 -0.22 -20.20 2.92
CA THR A 84 1.05 -20.84 3.30
C THR A 84 0.87 -21.89 4.41
N GLY A 85 -0.05 -21.65 5.35
CA GLY A 85 -0.13 -22.39 6.63
C GLY A 85 1.08 -22.16 7.55
N CYS A 86 2.08 -21.38 7.12
CA CYS A 86 3.33 -21.18 7.83
C CYS A 86 3.15 -20.22 9.02
N ALA A 87 4.05 -20.30 10.01
CA ALA A 87 4.20 -19.19 10.96
C ALA A 87 4.60 -17.91 10.20
N LEU A 88 3.97 -16.79 10.54
CA LEU A 88 4.32 -15.47 10.00
C LEU A 88 4.53 -14.53 11.19
N ASN A 89 5.70 -13.91 11.25
CA ASN A 89 6.03 -12.90 12.24
C ASN A 89 6.33 -11.58 11.55
N ILE A 90 5.47 -10.58 11.76
CA ILE A 90 5.66 -9.23 11.21
C ILE A 90 6.69 -8.49 12.07
N THR A 91 7.71 -7.92 11.44
CA THR A 91 8.80 -7.21 12.13
C THR A 91 8.82 -5.72 11.82
N GLY A 92 8.10 -5.30 10.78
CA GLY A 92 8.01 -3.91 10.33
C GLY A 92 6.66 -3.65 9.69
N GLY A 93 6.14 -2.46 9.89
CA GLY A 93 4.84 -2.06 9.41
C GLY A 93 4.88 -0.66 8.85
N THR A 94 4.17 0.27 9.49
CA THR A 94 3.97 1.62 8.96
C THR A 94 4.89 2.68 9.57
N GLU A 95 5.77 2.29 10.47
CA GLU A 95 6.71 3.18 11.15
C GLU A 95 7.61 3.98 10.19
N VAL A 96 8.19 5.07 10.70
CA VAL A 96 9.21 5.84 10.00
C VAL A 96 10.54 5.07 9.94
N GLY A 97 11.44 5.46 9.04
CA GLY A 97 12.76 4.81 8.86
C GLY A 97 12.87 3.98 7.58
N HIS A 98 11.75 3.77 6.89
CA HIS A 98 11.67 3.10 5.59
C HIS A 98 11.78 4.07 4.41
N ALA A 99 12.10 3.55 3.23
CA ALA A 99 12.11 4.33 2.00
C ALA A 99 10.73 4.95 1.68
N SER A 100 10.73 6.21 1.26
CA SER A 100 9.51 6.93 0.85
C SER A 100 9.04 6.53 -0.54
N GLY A 101 7.74 6.71 -0.81
CA GLY A 101 7.16 6.53 -2.14
C GLY A 101 5.66 6.29 -2.06
N THR A 102 4.98 6.24 -3.20
CA THR A 102 3.54 5.95 -3.25
C THR A 102 3.22 4.62 -2.56
N TYR A 103 3.95 3.57 -2.93
CA TYR A 103 3.83 2.22 -2.40
C TYR A 103 4.92 1.96 -1.36
N SER A 104 4.76 2.53 -0.15
CA SER A 104 5.74 2.44 0.94
C SER A 104 5.14 1.88 2.24
N HIS A 105 6.00 1.70 3.25
CA HIS A 105 5.65 1.28 4.62
C HIS A 105 4.81 2.33 5.35
N TYR A 106 5.37 3.53 5.49
CA TYR A 106 4.55 4.74 5.65
C TYR A 106 3.52 4.73 4.49
N ASN A 107 2.31 5.24 4.50
CA ASN A 107 1.30 4.95 3.44
C ASN A 107 0.74 3.52 3.42
N GLY A 108 1.26 2.57 4.21
CA GLY A 108 0.54 1.35 4.62
C GLY A 108 0.42 0.26 3.57
N TYR A 109 1.26 0.26 2.53
CA TYR A 109 1.25 -0.73 1.46
C TYR A 109 2.14 -1.94 1.73
N LYS A 110 3.02 -1.85 2.73
CA LYS A 110 4.08 -2.83 2.94
C LYS A 110 4.08 -3.37 4.36
N LEU A 111 4.53 -4.62 4.50
CA LEU A 111 4.79 -5.28 5.78
C LEU A 111 6.10 -6.07 5.64
N ASP A 112 6.93 -5.99 6.67
CA ASP A 112 8.13 -6.82 6.77
C ASP A 112 7.83 -8.09 7.56
N TYR A 113 8.26 -9.23 7.03
CA TYR A 113 8.16 -10.52 7.72
C TYR A 113 9.55 -11.08 8.04
N GLY A 114 9.72 -11.52 9.28
CA GLY A 114 10.90 -12.29 9.66
C GLY A 114 11.06 -13.54 8.81
N LYS A 115 12.31 -13.88 8.47
CA LYS A 115 12.61 -15.08 7.68
C LYS A 115 12.25 -16.33 8.48
N ASN A 116 11.56 -17.25 7.82
CA ASN A 116 11.55 -18.65 8.20
C ASN A 116 11.58 -19.52 6.94
N THR A 117 12.00 -20.76 7.09
CA THR A 117 12.16 -21.70 5.97
C THR A 117 10.82 -21.99 5.29
N CYS A 118 9.74 -22.16 6.06
CA CYS A 118 8.42 -22.50 5.53
C CYS A 118 7.90 -21.44 4.53
N VAL A 119 7.82 -20.17 4.96
CA VAL A 119 7.33 -19.08 4.10
C VAL A 119 8.30 -18.82 2.94
N THR A 120 9.61 -18.95 3.19
CA THR A 120 10.64 -18.75 2.15
C THR A 120 10.50 -19.79 1.04
N SER A 121 10.36 -21.07 1.40
CA SER A 121 10.14 -22.14 0.43
C SER A 121 8.82 -21.97 -0.30
N TYR A 122 7.74 -21.60 0.41
CA TYR A 122 6.45 -21.35 -0.23
C TYR A 122 6.54 -20.25 -1.29
N ILE A 123 7.10 -19.09 -0.95
CA ILE A 123 7.24 -17.95 -1.86
C ILE A 123 8.06 -18.36 -3.09
N LYS A 124 9.25 -18.95 -2.88
CA LYS A 124 10.17 -19.28 -3.98
C LYS A 124 9.64 -20.38 -4.91
N ASN A 125 8.81 -21.29 -4.40
CA ASN A 125 8.26 -22.39 -5.18
C ASN A 125 6.90 -22.08 -5.83
N THR A 126 6.15 -21.12 -5.28
CA THR A 126 4.77 -20.86 -5.70
C THR A 126 4.64 -19.56 -6.49
N PHE A 127 5.47 -18.56 -6.20
CA PHE A 127 5.39 -17.24 -6.82
C PHE A 127 6.39 -17.10 -7.96
N SER A 128 6.03 -16.32 -8.97
CA SER A 128 6.86 -16.09 -10.14
C SER A 128 8.03 -15.20 -9.78
N TYR A 129 9.26 -15.66 -10.03
CA TYR A 129 10.42 -14.79 -9.92
C TYR A 129 10.37 -13.71 -11.02
N ILE A 130 10.53 -12.44 -10.63
CA ILE A 130 10.41 -11.29 -11.54
C ILE A 130 11.70 -10.47 -11.69
N GLY A 131 12.81 -10.96 -11.15
CA GLY A 131 14.12 -10.31 -11.24
C GLY A 131 14.58 -9.68 -9.93
N LEU A 132 15.59 -8.81 -10.04
CA LEU A 132 16.17 -8.09 -8.91
C LEU A 132 15.59 -6.68 -8.82
N ARG A 133 15.28 -6.24 -7.60
CA ARG A 133 15.01 -4.83 -7.31
C ARG A 133 16.29 -4.00 -7.48
N GLY A 134 16.16 -2.68 -7.58
CA GLY A 134 17.30 -1.77 -7.82
C GLY A 134 18.44 -1.85 -6.78
N ASP A 135 18.20 -2.41 -5.60
CA ASP A 135 19.20 -2.67 -4.56
C ASP A 135 19.73 -4.12 -4.53
N GLY A 136 19.34 -4.94 -5.51
CA GLY A 136 19.78 -6.32 -5.66
C GLY A 136 18.90 -7.36 -4.95
N ALA A 137 17.83 -6.96 -4.27
CA ALA A 137 16.92 -7.90 -3.61
C ALA A 137 16.12 -8.74 -4.64
N PRO A 138 16.17 -10.09 -4.62
CA PRO A 138 15.35 -10.93 -5.47
C PRO A 138 13.85 -10.72 -5.21
N GLN A 139 13.06 -10.51 -6.27
CA GLN A 139 11.62 -10.27 -6.17
C GLN A 139 10.80 -11.42 -6.75
N TYR A 140 9.71 -11.73 -6.06
CA TYR A 140 8.74 -12.75 -6.43
C TYR A 140 7.34 -12.14 -6.45
N GLN A 141 6.55 -12.46 -7.47
CA GLN A 141 5.19 -11.98 -7.65
C GLN A 141 4.19 -13.11 -7.44
N SER A 142 3.28 -12.91 -6.51
CA SER A 142 2.13 -13.81 -6.30
C SER A 142 1.14 -13.74 -7.47
N GLY A 143 0.28 -14.75 -7.63
CA GLY A 143 -0.75 -14.77 -8.66
C GLY A 143 -1.75 -13.59 -8.59
N SER A 144 -1.87 -12.93 -7.44
CA SER A 144 -2.68 -11.71 -7.29
C SER A 144 -1.93 -10.42 -7.59
N GLY A 145 -0.64 -10.50 -7.95
CA GLY A 145 0.19 -9.35 -8.30
C GLY A 145 0.98 -8.73 -7.15
N ASN A 146 0.78 -9.14 -5.89
CA ASN A 146 1.58 -8.67 -4.74
C ASN A 146 3.05 -9.12 -4.87
N ILE A 147 3.97 -8.29 -4.40
CA ILE A 147 5.42 -8.43 -4.61
C ILE A 147 6.13 -8.75 -3.30
N TYR A 148 7.03 -9.72 -3.33
CA TYR A 148 7.77 -10.22 -2.18
C TYR A 148 9.26 -10.07 -2.50
N ALA A 149 9.93 -9.14 -1.84
CA ALA A 149 11.37 -8.92 -1.99
C ALA A 149 12.14 -9.63 -0.86
N ASP A 150 13.12 -10.45 -1.24
CA ASP A 150 14.02 -11.13 -0.30
C ASP A 150 15.21 -10.20 0.01
N GLU A 151 15.16 -9.46 1.12
CA GLU A 151 16.26 -8.58 1.55
C GLU A 151 17.34 -9.35 2.35
N GLY A 152 17.28 -10.68 2.35
CA GLY A 152 18.21 -11.57 3.01
C GLY A 152 17.86 -11.83 4.48
N ASN A 153 17.71 -10.78 5.29
CA ASN A 153 17.37 -10.90 6.72
C ASN A 153 15.85 -10.88 7.00
N HIS A 154 15.04 -10.34 6.09
CA HIS A 154 13.58 -10.33 6.16
C HIS A 154 12.98 -10.34 4.75
N TRP A 155 11.66 -10.56 4.69
CA TRP A 155 10.85 -10.36 3.49
C TRP A 155 10.21 -8.98 3.55
N ASP A 156 10.46 -8.16 2.54
CA ASP A 156 9.78 -6.90 2.32
C ASP A 156 8.63 -7.13 1.32
N VAL A 157 7.38 -7.08 1.80
CA VAL A 157 6.21 -7.45 0.99
C VAL A 157 5.34 -6.25 0.69
N LEU A 158 5.15 -5.98 -0.59
CA LEU A 158 4.26 -4.97 -1.12
C LEU A 158 2.91 -5.56 -1.54
N TYR A 159 1.85 -5.03 -0.94
CA TYR A 159 0.46 -5.40 -1.21
C TYR A 159 -0.23 -4.34 -2.08
N TYR A 160 -0.54 -4.68 -3.33
CA TYR A 160 -1.44 -3.89 -4.18
C TYR A 160 -2.90 -4.20 -3.91
N ASN A 161 -3.20 -5.41 -3.42
CA ASN A 161 -4.53 -5.88 -3.08
C ASN A 161 -4.47 -6.96 -1.99
N CYS A 162 -5.64 -7.44 -1.56
CA CYS A 162 -5.76 -8.44 -0.50
C CYS A 162 -5.54 -9.90 -0.94
N GLY A 163 -5.25 -10.17 -2.20
CA GLY A 163 -4.93 -11.52 -2.68
C GLY A 163 -6.12 -12.46 -2.89
N GLY A 164 -7.32 -11.93 -3.14
CA GLY A 164 -8.54 -12.74 -3.32
C GLY A 164 -9.43 -12.83 -2.09
N CYS A 165 -9.38 -11.81 -1.23
CA CYS A 165 -10.50 -11.44 -0.38
C CYS A 165 -11.57 -10.71 -1.23
#